data_AF-A0A845XA51-F1
#
_entry.id   AF-A0A845XA51-F1
#
_cell.length_a   1.000
_cell.length_b   1.000
_cell.length_c   1.000
_cell.angle_alpha   90.00
_cell.angle_beta   90.00
_cell.angle_gamma   90.00
#
_symmetry.space_group_name_H-M   'P 1'
#
loop_
_entity.id
_entity.type
_entity.pdbx_description
1 polymer ?
#
loop_
_entity_poly.entity_id
_entity_poly.type
_entity_poly.pdbx_seq_one_letter_code
_entity_poly.pdbx_strand_id
1 'polypeptide(L)' 'MNSELRLAVLGSSLDDFLEEEGLLAEVNAIALKRVLAWQITQAMEHQGLNKASMADAMNTSRSASVRAL' A
#
# COMPACT_ATOMS: atom_id res chain seq x y z
N MET A 1 39.09 -24.57 12.71
CA MET A 1 37.91 -25.24 12.13
C MET A 1 36.76 -25.02 13.09
N ASN A 2 35.74 -24.26 12.66
CA ASN A 2 34.55 -23.76 13.37
C ASN A 2 34.50 -22.23 13.46
N SER A 3 34.41 -21.57 12.31
CA SER A 3 34.12 -20.13 12.23
C SER A 3 33.16 -19.77 11.10
N GLU A 4 32.24 -20.67 10.69
CA GLU A 4 31.35 -20.40 9.55
C GLU A 4 29.93 -20.97 9.70
N LEU A 5 29.36 -20.99 10.90
CA LEU A 5 27.93 -21.32 11.06
C LEU A 5 27.23 -20.32 11.99
N ARG A 6 27.29 -19.04 11.61
CA ARG A 6 26.31 -18.06 12.07
C ARG A 6 25.64 -17.44 10.86
N LEU A 7 24.31 -17.40 10.93
CA LEU A 7 23.36 -16.69 10.06
C LEU A 7 22.75 -17.47 8.88
N ALA A 8 22.34 -18.73 9.06
CA ALA A 8 21.18 -19.26 8.32
C ALA A 8 19.86 -18.80 8.98
N VAL A 9 19.76 -17.52 9.33
CA VAL A 9 18.58 -16.94 9.97
C VAL A 9 17.91 -16.05 8.95
N LEU A 10 16.74 -16.51 8.51
CA LEU A 10 15.84 -15.95 7.49
C LEU A 10 16.26 -16.38 6.07
N GLY A 11 15.35 -17.07 5.38
CA GLY A 11 15.39 -17.15 3.91
C GLY A 11 15.34 -15.74 3.32
N SER A 12 15.45 -15.65 1.99
CA SER A 12 15.35 -14.40 1.26
C SER A 12 14.12 -13.57 1.71
N SER A 13 14.23 -12.25 1.68
CA SER A 13 13.13 -11.38 2.09
C SER A 13 11.92 -11.58 1.18
N LEU A 14 10.73 -11.16 1.62
CA LEU A 14 9.55 -11.19 0.76
C LEU A 14 9.80 -10.37 -0.52
N ASP A 15 10.55 -9.27 -0.41
CA ASP A 15 10.87 -8.41 -1.55
C ASP A 15 11.79 -9.14 -2.54
N ASP A 16 12.79 -9.88 -2.05
CA ASP A 16 13.66 -10.71 -2.88
C ASP A 16 12.84 -11.80 -3.61
N PHE A 17 11.93 -12.48 -2.90
CA PHE A 17 11.03 -13.46 -3.51
C PHE A 17 10.13 -12.84 -4.59
N LEU A 18 9.54 -11.67 -4.31
CA LEU A 18 8.69 -10.98 -5.28
C LEU A 18 9.49 -10.43 -6.47
N GLU A 19 10.76 -10.08 -6.28
CA GLU A 19 11.66 -9.67 -7.35
C GLU A 19 12.02 -10.86 -8.26
N GLU A 20 12.33 -12.02 -7.68
CA GLU A 20 12.57 -13.28 -8.40
C GLU A 20 11.36 -13.71 -9.25
N GLU A 21 10.14 -13.53 -8.73
CA GLU A 21 8.89 -13.82 -9.44
C GLU A 21 8.50 -12.72 -10.45
N GLY A 22 9.21 -11.59 -10.49
CA GLY A 22 8.89 -10.44 -11.34
C GLY A 22 7.60 -9.69 -10.93
N LEU A 23 7.13 -9.89 -9.69
CA LEU A 23 5.88 -9.36 -9.15
C LEU A 23 6.06 -8.12 -8.26
N LEU A 24 7.29 -7.83 -7.82
CA LEU A 24 7.56 -6.78 -6.82
C LEU A 24 6.94 -5.43 -7.18
N ALA A 25 7.07 -4.99 -8.43
CA ALA A 25 6.52 -3.71 -8.88
C ALA A 25 4.98 -3.67 -8.82
N GLU A 26 4.32 -4.74 -9.25
CA GLU A 26 2.84 -4.84 -9.24
C GLU A 26 2.32 -4.88 -7.80
N VAL A 27 2.91 -5.73 -6.95
CA VAL A 27 2.53 -5.86 -5.55
C VAL A 27 2.69 -4.53 -4.81
N ASN A 28 3.82 -3.85 -5.01
CA ASN A 28 4.06 -2.54 -4.40
C ASN A 28 3.06 -1.49 -4.87
N ALA A 29 2.72 -1.45 -6.17
CA ALA A 29 1.71 -0.52 -6.68
C ALA A 29 0.32 -0.78 -6.06
N ILE A 30 -0.08 -2.05 -5.95
CA ILE A 30 -1.36 -2.44 -5.34
C ILE A 30 -1.37 -2.12 -3.85
N ALA A 31 -0.29 -2.44 -3.12
CA ALA A 31 -0.16 -2.17 -1.69
C ALA A 31 -0.23 -0.67 -1.42
N LEU A 32 0.53 0.14 -2.17
CA LEU A 32 0.53 1.59 -2.04
C LEU A 32 -0.88 2.17 -2.28
N LYS A 33 -1.56 1.73 -3.35
CA LYS A 33 -2.94 2.16 -3.63
C LYS A 33 -3.87 1.88 -2.44
N ARG A 34 -3.81 0.67 -1.87
CA ARG A 34 -4.65 0.26 -0.73
C ARG A 34 -4.35 1.05 0.53
N VAL A 35 -3.08 1.29 0.82
CA VAL A 35 -2.67 2.08 1.99
C VAL A 35 -3.17 3.52 1.87
N LEU A 36 -3.01 4.15 0.69
CA LEU A 36 -3.51 5.50 0.45
C LEU A 36 -5.04 5.58 0.58
N ALA A 37 -5.77 4.62 0.01
CA ALA A 37 -7.22 4.54 0.13
C ALA A 37 -7.70 4.44 1.58
N TRP A 38 -7.03 3.59 2.36
CA TRP A 38 -7.30 3.45 3.79
C TRP A 38 -7.00 4.75 4.54
N GLN A 39 -5.84 5.38 4.32
CA GLN A 39 -5.47 6.64 4.96
C GLN A 39 -6.48 7.77 4.69
N ILE A 40 -6.97 7.87 3.44
CA ILE A 40 -7.99 8.84 3.08
C ILE A 40 -9.31 8.53 3.82
N THR A 41 -9.70 7.27 3.91
CA THR A 41 -10.89 6.85 4.66
C THR A 41 -10.78 7.23 6.14
N GLN A 42 -9.63 6.98 6.76
CA GLN A 42 -9.38 7.37 8.15
C GLN A 42 -9.40 8.89 8.34
N ALA A 43 -8.84 9.65 7.40
CA ALA A 43 -8.87 11.11 7.46
C ALA A 43 -10.30 11.65 7.33
N MET A 44 -11.13 11.03 6.49
CA MET A 44 -12.55 11.37 6.36
C MET A 44 -13.33 11.10 7.64
N GLU A 45 -13.13 9.93 8.25
CA GLU A 45 -13.75 9.56 9.54
C GLU A 45 -13.34 10.56 10.65
N HIS A 46 -12.05 10.89 10.73
CA HIS A 46 -11.54 11.83 11.73
C HIS A 46 -12.10 13.25 11.57
N GLN A 47 -12.33 13.68 10.32
CA GLN A 47 -12.87 15.01 9.99
C GLN A 47 -14.39 15.05 9.88
N GLY A 48 -15.08 13.91 10.03
CA GLY A 48 -16.53 13.81 9.83
C GLY A 48 -16.98 14.07 8.38
N LEU A 49 -16.10 13.85 7.40
CA LEU A 49 -16.37 14.08 5.98
C LEU A 49 -17.03 12.85 5.34
N ASN A 50 -18.07 13.07 4.55
CA ASN A 50 -18.61 12.05 3.67
C ASN A 50 -17.89 12.05 2.30
N LYS A 51 -18.11 11.01 1.49
CA LYS A 51 -17.43 10.85 0.18
C LYS A 51 -17.67 12.01 -0.79
N ALA A 52 -18.84 12.66 -0.74
CA ALA A 52 -19.15 13.79 -1.60
C ALA A 52 -18.34 15.03 -1.16
N SER A 53 -18.36 15.34 0.13
CA SER A 53 -17.59 16.45 0.70
C SER A 53 -16.08 16.28 0.49
N MET A 54 -15.57 15.05 0.56
CA MET A 54 -14.17 14.77 0.26
C MET A 54 -13.83 14.97 -1.22
N ALA A 55 -14.70 14.53 -2.14
CA ALA A 55 -14.51 14.75 -3.57
C ALA A 55 -14.50 16.25 -3.92
N ASP A 56 -15.40 17.03 -3.32
CA ASP A 56 -15.43 18.48 -3.48
C ASP A 56 -14.15 19.13 -2.91
N ALA A 57 -13.67 18.69 -1.74
CA ALA A 57 -12.44 19.19 -1.13
C ALA A 57 -11.18 18.85 -1.95
N MET A 58 -11.16 17.68 -2.59
CA MET A 58 -10.06 17.23 -3.45
C MET A 58 -10.16 17.77 -4.89
N ASN A 59 -11.22 18.52 -5.21
CA ASN A 59 -11.52 19.00 -6.56
C ASN A 59 -11.55 17.87 -7.60
N THR A 60 -12.06 16.70 -7.19
CA THR A 60 -12.18 15.49 -8.00
C THR A 60 -13.65 15.11 -8.17
N SER A 61 -14.00 14.43 -9.27
CA SER A 61 -15.38 13.97 -9.46
C SER A 61 -15.72 12.81 -8.52
N ARG A 62 -16.98 12.73 -8.08
CA ARG A 62 -17.49 11.60 -7.27
C ARG A 62 -17.20 10.23 -7.90
N SER A 63 -17.23 10.12 -9.23
CA SER A 63 -16.95 8.88 -9.98
C SER A 63 -15.45 8.56 -10.11
N ALA A 64 -14.58 9.56 -10.00
CA ALA A 64 -13.13 9.35 -9.92
C ALA A 64 -12.72 8.88 -8.52
N SER A 65 -13.28 9.47 -7.46
CA SER A 65 -12.93 9.13 -6.06
C SER A 65 -13.37 7.71 -5.66
N VAL A 66 -14.54 7.23 -6.12
CA VAL A 66 -15.07 5.89 -5.80
C VAL A 66 -14.25 4.73 -6.40
N ARG A 67 -13.37 4.98 -7.38
CA ARG A 67 -12.46 3.97 -7.97
C ARG A 67 -11.02 4.05 -7.45
N ALA A 68 -10.67 5.18 -6.84
CA ALA A 68 -9.35 5.46 -6.28
C ALA A 68 -9.24 5.05 -4.80
N LEU A 69 -10.38 5.01 -4.09
CA LEU A 69 -10.55 4.51 -2.72
C LEU A 69 -11.17 3.11 -2.74
#